data_AF-B3PG05-F1
#
_entry.id   AF-B3PG05-F1
#
_cell.length_a   1.000
_cell.length_b   1.000
_cell.length_c   1.000
_cell.angle_alpha   90.00
_cell.angle_beta   90.00
_cell.angle_gamma   90.00
#
_symmetry.space_group_name_H-M   'P 1'
#
loop_
_entity.id
_entity.type
_entity.pdbx_description
1 polymer ?
#
loop_
_entity_poly.entity_id
_entity_poly.type
_entity_poly.pdbx_seq_one_letter_code
_entity_poly.pdbx_strand_id
1 'polypeptide(L)'
;MRCVFPGNITNVHYSCSLNQLFATGPTRGIDLSGYTHMRIHVAHNGKTPRRIRVSLRNFAPAYSRETDTNSSKYHAVILRSEEINRMTSIPIHDFTVSDWWIDQYQIPRSQAQLELSNVMNLGLDFFDSLTPGDDELELRHLEFTGEWISKETWYLLILGCWMAGITLYATSRLIQLNRQTKHDTQVINSLHLDKQKLQLETDKFRRLSTVDPLTQAYNRFGIDQIVTTLMNHSELQTTEAADFALMVMDIDHFKQINDNYGHDLGDKILQRIAHIIQENLHAEDFLGRWGGEEFIVIQPNTSKEFAMALADKIRQVIATTYFESGNTVRVTLSVGVGERLIGEDFAATFKRVDEALYRAKAEGRNRCIMV
;
A
#
# COMPACT_ATOMS: atom_id res chain seq x y z
N MET A 1 31.94 -19.54 -68.58
CA MET A 1 33.33 -19.92 -68.92
C MET A 1 33.27 -21.23 -69.69
N ARG A 2 33.89 -21.32 -70.87
CA ARG A 2 33.97 -22.57 -71.64
C ARG A 2 35.41 -23.06 -71.66
N CYS A 3 35.61 -24.32 -71.32
CA CYS A 3 36.91 -24.96 -71.22
C CYS A 3 36.97 -26.12 -72.21
N VAL A 4 37.92 -26.02 -73.13
CA VAL A 4 38.13 -26.98 -74.22
C VAL A 4 39.40 -27.75 -73.92
N PHE A 5 39.29 -29.04 -73.62
CA PHE A 5 40.45 -29.90 -73.37
C PHE A 5 40.73 -30.77 -74.62
N PRO A 6 41.82 -30.53 -75.35
CA PRO A 6 42.17 -31.28 -76.54
C PRO A 6 42.63 -32.71 -76.21
N GLY A 7 42.22 -33.70 -77.01
CA GLY A 7 42.42 -35.14 -76.74
C GLY A 7 43.85 -35.67 -76.83
N ASN A 8 44.84 -34.86 -77.23
CA ASN A 8 46.21 -35.29 -77.52
C ASN A 8 47.25 -34.86 -76.46
N ILE A 9 46.83 -34.42 -75.28
CA ILE A 9 47.76 -33.89 -74.27
C ILE A 9 47.89 -34.86 -73.09
N THR A 10 49.12 -35.36 -72.90
CA THR A 10 49.54 -36.22 -71.77
C THR A 10 49.97 -35.42 -70.53
N ASN A 11 49.86 -34.09 -70.57
CA ASN A 11 50.27 -33.21 -69.47
C ASN A 11 49.13 -33.09 -68.43
N VAL A 12 49.42 -33.48 -67.19
CA VAL A 12 48.44 -33.80 -66.13
C VAL A 12 47.87 -32.55 -65.43
N HIS A 13 48.25 -31.34 -65.85
CA HIS A 13 47.97 -30.10 -65.10
C HIS A 13 47.29 -28.99 -65.93
N TYR A 14 46.24 -29.32 -66.68
CA TYR A 14 45.33 -28.26 -67.14
C TYR A 14 44.35 -27.92 -66.03
N SER A 15 44.25 -26.64 -65.69
CA SER A 15 43.21 -26.12 -64.81
C SER A 15 42.34 -25.13 -65.59
N CYS A 16 41.07 -25.12 -65.25
CA CYS A 16 40.08 -24.20 -65.76
C CYS A 16 39.36 -23.62 -64.55
N SER A 17 39.48 -22.31 -64.34
CA SER A 17 38.84 -21.61 -63.23
C SER A 17 38.21 -20.28 -63.66
N LEU A 18 37.03 -20.01 -63.11
CA LEU A 18 36.33 -18.74 -63.20
C LEU A 18 36.55 -17.99 -61.90
N ASN A 19 37.15 -16.80 -61.95
CA ASN A 19 37.36 -15.97 -60.75
C ASN A 19 36.53 -14.70 -60.85
N GLN A 20 35.60 -14.53 -59.90
CA GLN A 20 34.89 -13.28 -59.67
C GLN A 20 35.66 -12.43 -58.67
N LEU A 21 36.26 -11.34 -59.14
CA LEU A 21 36.96 -10.39 -58.28
C LEU A 21 35.95 -9.53 -57.51
N PHE A 22 36.11 -9.45 -56.19
CA PHE A 22 35.38 -8.52 -55.33
C PHE A 22 36.26 -7.33 -54.90
N ALA A 23 37.58 -7.51 -54.96
CA ALA A 23 38.52 -6.52 -54.48
C ALA A 23 38.56 -5.25 -55.34
N THR A 24 38.71 -4.10 -54.67
CA THR A 24 38.91 -2.79 -55.32
C THR A 24 40.39 -2.39 -55.38
N GLY A 25 41.30 -3.30 -55.04
CA GLY A 25 42.76 -3.12 -54.97
C GLY A 25 43.45 -4.40 -54.49
N PRO A 26 44.78 -4.40 -54.29
CA PRO A 26 45.54 -5.62 -53.94
C PRO A 26 45.26 -6.15 -52.52
N THR A 27 44.67 -5.34 -51.64
CA THR A 27 44.50 -5.68 -50.20
C THR A 27 43.09 -5.51 -49.67
N ARG A 28 42.20 -4.88 -50.43
CA ARG A 28 40.85 -4.51 -49.97
C ARG A 28 39.79 -5.29 -50.73
N GLY A 29 39.19 -6.25 -50.05
CA GLY A 29 38.05 -7.05 -50.45
C GLY A 29 36.75 -6.63 -49.75
N ILE A 30 35.81 -7.57 -49.66
CA ILE A 30 34.52 -7.42 -48.98
C ILE A 30 34.49 -8.24 -47.69
N ASP A 31 33.82 -7.71 -46.66
CA ASP A 31 33.60 -8.44 -45.41
C ASP A 31 32.38 -9.35 -45.54
N LEU A 32 32.62 -10.66 -45.47
CA LEU A 32 31.58 -11.69 -45.50
C LEU A 32 31.39 -12.38 -44.15
N SER A 33 32.04 -11.91 -43.08
CA SER A 33 32.00 -12.54 -41.75
C SER A 33 30.63 -12.49 -41.07
N GLY A 34 29.80 -11.48 -41.40
CA GLY A 34 28.45 -11.32 -40.86
C GLY A 34 27.37 -12.19 -41.52
N TYR A 35 27.71 -12.95 -42.56
CA TYR A 35 26.76 -13.80 -43.27
C TYR A 35 26.83 -15.24 -42.77
N THR A 36 25.69 -15.92 -42.77
CA THR A 36 25.56 -17.30 -42.30
C THR A 36 25.52 -18.30 -43.45
N HIS A 37 25.00 -17.91 -44.61
CA HIS A 37 24.86 -18.77 -45.78
C HIS A 37 25.26 -18.06 -47.06
N MET A 38 25.87 -18.82 -47.97
CA MET A 38 26.09 -18.46 -49.37
C MET A 38 25.15 -19.29 -50.24
N ARG A 39 24.30 -18.62 -51.01
CA ARG A 39 23.35 -19.21 -51.93
C ARG A 39 23.89 -19.08 -53.35
N ILE A 40 24.18 -20.20 -54.00
CA ILE A 40 24.87 -20.25 -55.29
C ILE A 40 24.13 -21.16 -56.29
N HIS A 41 24.04 -20.71 -57.54
CA HIS A 41 23.56 -21.51 -58.67
C HIS A 41 24.66 -21.60 -59.72
N VAL A 42 25.30 -22.76 -59.77
CA VAL A 42 26.31 -23.08 -60.78
C VAL A 42 25.72 -24.06 -61.77
N ALA A 43 25.65 -23.66 -63.04
CA ALA A 43 25.27 -24.53 -64.14
C ALA A 43 26.51 -25.11 -64.81
N HIS A 44 26.51 -26.43 -65.02
CA HIS A 44 27.57 -27.15 -65.71
C HIS A 44 26.97 -27.96 -66.85
N ASN A 45 27.54 -27.78 -68.05
CA ASN A 45 27.18 -28.52 -69.24
C ASN A 45 28.44 -29.23 -69.77
N GLY A 46 28.51 -30.54 -69.58
CA GLY A 46 29.66 -31.37 -69.93
C GLY A 46 29.30 -32.85 -69.93
N LYS A 47 30.14 -33.69 -70.56
CA LYS A 47 29.85 -35.13 -70.76
C LYS A 47 29.99 -35.98 -69.50
N THR A 48 30.72 -35.50 -68.47
CA THR A 48 30.88 -36.21 -67.21
C THR A 48 30.37 -35.37 -66.04
N PRO A 49 29.63 -35.97 -65.07
CA PRO A 49 29.30 -35.29 -63.84
C PRO A 49 30.60 -35.01 -63.08
N ARG A 50 30.86 -33.73 -62.80
CA ARG A 50 32.08 -33.29 -62.11
C ARG A 50 31.75 -32.66 -60.77
N ARG A 51 32.71 -32.66 -59.85
CA ARG A 51 32.64 -31.85 -58.65
C ARG A 51 33.23 -30.49 -58.92
N ILE A 52 32.56 -29.45 -58.43
CA ILE A 52 33.00 -28.06 -58.61
C ILE A 52 33.47 -27.56 -57.26
N ARG A 53 34.70 -27.05 -57.21
CA ARG A 53 35.23 -26.36 -56.05
C ARG A 53 34.80 -24.91 -56.10
N VAL A 54 34.17 -24.45 -55.02
CA VAL A 54 33.96 -23.03 -54.78
C VAL A 54 35.03 -22.59 -53.79
N SER A 55 35.78 -21.56 -54.14
CA SER A 55 36.86 -21.03 -53.32
C SER A 55 36.69 -19.55 -53.00
N LEU A 56 37.12 -19.14 -51.82
CA LEU A 56 37.15 -17.75 -51.36
C LEU A 56 38.57 -17.42 -50.90
N ARG A 57 39.13 -16.34 -51.44
CA ARG A 57 40.46 -15.83 -51.05
C ARG A 57 40.31 -14.71 -50.03
N ASN A 58 40.80 -14.88 -48.81
CA ASN A 58 40.79 -13.83 -47.77
C ASN A 58 42.17 -13.22 -47.60
N PHE A 59 42.28 -11.90 -47.74
CA PHE A 59 43.54 -11.19 -47.51
C PHE A 59 43.64 -10.78 -46.03
N ALA A 60 44.69 -11.25 -45.35
CA ALA A 60 45.03 -10.76 -44.03
C ALA A 60 46.50 -10.32 -43.99
N PRO A 61 46.82 -9.11 -43.49
CA PRO A 61 48.19 -8.60 -43.45
C PRO A 61 49.19 -9.49 -42.70
N ALA A 62 48.71 -10.35 -41.80
CA ALA A 62 49.55 -11.24 -41.00
C ALA A 62 50.30 -12.30 -41.84
N TYR A 63 49.75 -12.72 -42.98
CA TYR A 63 50.31 -13.80 -43.81
C TYR A 63 50.14 -13.59 -45.33
N SER A 64 49.30 -12.63 -45.76
CA SER A 64 49.11 -12.27 -47.17
C SER A 64 50.11 -11.18 -47.59
N ARG A 65 50.61 -11.28 -48.82
CA ARG A 65 51.56 -10.37 -49.46
C ARG A 65 50.92 -9.72 -50.68
N GLU A 66 51.04 -8.40 -50.81
CA GLU A 66 50.45 -7.66 -51.94
C GLU A 66 51.03 -8.08 -53.30
N THR A 67 52.28 -8.53 -53.31
CA THR A 67 53.00 -8.99 -54.51
C THR A 67 52.70 -10.43 -54.90
N ASP A 68 52.05 -11.21 -54.03
CA ASP A 68 51.67 -12.61 -54.27
C ASP A 68 50.17 -12.81 -54.04
N THR A 69 49.38 -12.79 -55.10
CA THR A 69 47.92 -12.99 -55.03
C THR A 69 47.51 -14.37 -54.50
N ASN A 70 48.40 -15.37 -54.56
CA ASN A 70 48.15 -16.72 -54.02
C ASN A 70 48.37 -16.83 -52.51
N SER A 71 49.01 -15.83 -51.90
CA SER A 71 49.24 -15.77 -50.45
C SER A 71 47.98 -15.46 -49.64
N SER A 72 46.90 -15.00 -50.28
CA SER A 72 45.60 -14.84 -49.62
C SER A 72 45.04 -16.20 -49.21
N LYS A 73 44.53 -16.28 -47.97
CA LYS A 73 44.01 -17.51 -47.36
C LYS A 73 42.96 -18.16 -48.25
N TYR A 74 43.19 -19.43 -48.58
CA TYR A 74 42.36 -20.18 -49.51
C TYR A 74 41.35 -21.04 -48.76
N HIS A 75 40.10 -20.60 -48.77
CA HIS A 75 38.97 -21.36 -48.29
C HIS A 75 38.32 -22.07 -49.46
N ALA A 76 37.88 -23.30 -49.27
CA ALA A 76 37.18 -24.04 -50.30
C ALA A 76 36.07 -24.92 -49.72
N VAL A 77 35.04 -25.12 -50.54
CA VAL A 77 33.98 -26.13 -50.37
C VAL A 77 33.79 -26.83 -51.71
N ILE A 78 33.41 -28.10 -51.69
CA ILE A 78 33.25 -28.91 -52.90
C ILE A 78 31.77 -29.18 -53.11
N LEU A 79 31.22 -28.65 -54.20
CA LEU A 79 29.89 -28.99 -54.68
C LEU A 79 29.90 -30.36 -55.35
N ARG A 80 29.01 -31.24 -54.87
CA ARG A 80 28.78 -32.55 -55.48
C ARG A 80 27.90 -32.41 -56.72
N SER A 81 27.92 -33.42 -57.58
CA SER A 81 27.16 -33.39 -58.83
C SER A 81 25.65 -33.24 -58.64
N GLU A 82 25.11 -33.65 -57.49
CA GLU A 82 23.70 -33.45 -57.12
C GLU A 82 23.35 -32.00 -56.78
N GLU A 83 24.34 -31.18 -56.43
CA GLU A 83 24.20 -29.77 -56.02
C GLU A 83 24.42 -28.78 -57.19
N ILE A 84 24.84 -29.30 -58.34
CA ILE A 84 25.10 -28.56 -59.58
C ILE A 84 23.80 -28.49 -60.40
N ASN A 85 23.66 -27.45 -61.24
CA ASN A 85 22.47 -27.16 -62.04
C ASN A 85 21.19 -26.89 -61.21
N ARG A 86 21.34 -26.61 -59.92
CA ARG A 86 20.27 -26.16 -59.02
C ARG A 86 20.75 -25.04 -58.10
N MET A 87 19.81 -24.40 -57.43
CA MET A 87 20.11 -23.44 -56.37
C MET A 87 20.51 -24.20 -55.10
N THR A 88 21.73 -23.97 -54.63
CA THR A 88 22.29 -24.65 -53.44
C THR A 88 22.64 -23.60 -52.38
N SER A 89 22.24 -23.86 -51.14
CA SER A 89 22.57 -23.03 -49.99
C SER A 89 23.68 -23.70 -49.19
N ILE A 90 24.82 -23.02 -49.07
CA ILE A 90 26.01 -23.49 -48.38
C ILE A 90 26.18 -22.68 -47.11
N PRO A 91 26.11 -23.28 -45.92
CA PRO A 91 26.53 -22.64 -44.68
C PRO A 91 27.98 -22.14 -44.79
N ILE A 92 28.24 -20.91 -44.37
CA ILE A 92 29.58 -20.31 -44.46
C ILE A 92 30.63 -21.13 -43.71
N HIS A 93 30.23 -21.82 -42.62
CA HIS A 93 31.12 -22.67 -41.83
C HIS A 93 31.55 -23.97 -42.55
N ASP A 94 30.92 -24.34 -43.67
CA ASP A 94 31.33 -25.50 -44.47
C ASP A 94 32.61 -25.24 -45.28
N PHE A 95 32.98 -23.96 -45.45
CA PHE A 95 34.26 -23.60 -46.05
C PHE A 95 35.41 -23.96 -45.14
N THR A 96 36.34 -24.75 -45.66
CA THR A 96 37.56 -25.15 -44.94
C THR A 96 38.79 -24.48 -45.55
N VAL A 97 39.75 -24.10 -44.72
CA VAL A 97 41.07 -23.69 -45.21
C VAL A 97 41.77 -24.91 -45.79
N SER A 98 42.24 -24.83 -47.04
CA SER A 98 42.84 -25.99 -47.70
C SER A 98 44.22 -26.34 -47.15
N ASP A 99 44.47 -27.63 -46.92
CA ASP A 99 45.73 -28.15 -46.35
C ASP A 99 46.97 -27.76 -47.15
N TRP A 100 46.89 -27.83 -48.50
CA TRP A 100 47.99 -27.45 -49.37
C TRP A 100 48.43 -26.00 -49.17
N TRP A 101 47.47 -25.11 -48.87
CA TRP A 101 47.74 -23.69 -48.67
C TRP A 101 48.39 -23.46 -47.30
N ILE A 102 47.90 -24.16 -46.27
CA ILE A 102 48.48 -24.12 -44.92
C ILE A 102 49.95 -24.58 -44.95
N ASP A 103 50.23 -25.68 -45.64
CA ASP A 103 51.58 -26.24 -45.77
C ASP A 103 52.50 -25.33 -46.60
N GLN A 104 52.06 -24.89 -47.77
CA GLN A 104 52.85 -24.04 -48.68
C GLN A 104 53.25 -22.70 -48.03
N TYR A 105 52.36 -22.09 -47.26
CA TYR A 105 52.59 -20.80 -46.61
C TYR A 105 52.96 -20.90 -45.12
N GLN A 106 53.16 -22.12 -44.60
CA GLN A 106 53.59 -22.40 -43.22
C GLN A 106 52.74 -21.70 -42.15
N ILE A 107 51.42 -21.81 -42.28
CA ILE A 107 50.46 -21.05 -41.48
C ILE A 107 50.30 -21.68 -40.09
N PRO A 108 50.44 -20.91 -38.98
CA PRO A 108 50.23 -21.43 -37.63
C PRO A 108 48.80 -21.96 -37.43
N ARG A 109 48.66 -23.02 -36.62
CA ARG A 109 47.33 -23.60 -36.31
C ARG A 109 46.33 -22.58 -35.77
N SER A 110 46.77 -21.59 -34.99
CA SER A 110 45.92 -20.50 -34.49
C SER A 110 45.34 -19.60 -35.58
N GLN A 111 45.93 -19.59 -36.78
CA GLN A 111 45.52 -18.78 -37.93
C GLN A 111 44.92 -19.63 -39.07
N ALA A 112 44.87 -20.96 -38.93
CA ALA A 112 44.33 -21.88 -39.92
C ALA A 112 42.79 -22.03 -39.87
N GLN A 113 42.11 -21.16 -39.11
CA GLN A 113 40.64 -21.14 -39.03
C GLN A 113 40.02 -20.35 -40.19
N LEU A 114 38.74 -20.64 -40.45
CA LEU A 114 37.89 -19.90 -41.38
C LEU A 114 37.91 -18.40 -41.05
N GLU A 115 38.21 -17.58 -42.04
CA GLU A 115 38.29 -16.14 -41.90
C GLU A 115 37.82 -15.49 -43.19
N LEU A 116 36.72 -14.74 -43.12
CA LEU A 116 36.11 -14.08 -44.28
C LEU A 116 35.90 -12.57 -44.06
N SER A 117 36.75 -11.96 -43.24
CA SER A 117 36.69 -10.53 -42.90
C SER A 117 37.09 -9.62 -44.08
N ASN A 118 37.82 -10.16 -45.06
CA ASN A 118 38.37 -9.41 -46.18
C ASN A 118 38.56 -10.29 -47.42
N VAL A 119 37.43 -10.70 -48.01
CA VAL A 119 37.40 -11.62 -49.16
C VAL A 119 37.66 -10.88 -50.46
N MET A 120 38.73 -11.28 -51.13
CA MET A 120 39.25 -10.64 -52.35
C MET A 120 38.57 -11.13 -53.61
N ASN A 121 38.30 -12.43 -53.71
CA ASN A 121 37.67 -13.04 -54.87
C ASN A 121 36.98 -14.36 -54.51
N LEU A 122 36.03 -14.74 -55.36
CA LEU A 122 35.42 -16.06 -55.41
C LEU A 122 35.91 -16.79 -56.67
N GLY A 123 36.45 -17.98 -56.49
CA GLY A 123 36.88 -18.87 -57.57
C GLY A 123 35.94 -20.06 -57.73
N LEU A 124 35.70 -20.47 -58.98
CA LEU A 124 35.06 -21.73 -59.33
C LEU A 124 36.00 -22.54 -60.21
N ASP A 125 36.34 -23.74 -59.79
CA ASP A 125 37.23 -24.64 -60.54
C ASP A 125 36.75 -26.09 -60.47
N PHE A 126 37.21 -26.91 -61.41
CA PHE A 126 36.91 -28.34 -61.39
C PHE A 126 37.80 -29.02 -60.35
N PHE A 127 37.18 -29.72 -59.38
CA PHE A 127 37.93 -30.42 -58.34
C PHE A 127 38.65 -31.66 -58.90
N ASP A 128 38.00 -32.36 -59.83
CA ASP A 128 38.51 -33.56 -60.48
C ASP A 128 39.37 -33.22 -61.70
N SER A 129 40.34 -34.08 -62.03
CA SER A 129 41.19 -33.91 -63.22
C SER A 129 40.34 -33.81 -64.49
N LEU A 130 40.69 -32.86 -65.37
CA LEU A 130 39.99 -32.64 -66.62
C LEU A 130 40.20 -33.83 -67.58
N THR A 131 39.10 -34.39 -68.10
CA THR A 131 39.13 -35.35 -69.22
C THR A 131 38.92 -34.63 -70.55
N PRO A 132 39.39 -35.18 -71.68
CA PRO A 132 39.15 -34.59 -72.99
C PRO A 132 37.68 -34.36 -73.30
N GLY A 133 37.37 -33.12 -73.71
CA GLY A 133 36.00 -32.67 -73.94
C GLY A 133 35.84 -31.17 -73.78
N ASP A 134 34.63 -30.72 -74.09
CA ASP A 134 34.18 -29.35 -73.85
C ASP A 134 33.32 -29.34 -72.59
N ASP A 135 33.71 -28.52 -71.62
CA ASP A 135 32.95 -28.26 -70.41
C ASP A 135 32.62 -26.78 -70.32
N GLU A 136 31.35 -26.47 -70.08
CA GLU A 136 30.88 -25.12 -69.85
C GLU A 136 30.42 -24.96 -68.40
N LEU A 137 30.91 -23.91 -67.75
CA LEU A 137 30.62 -23.55 -66.38
C LEU A 137 30.04 -22.13 -66.33
N GLU A 138 28.84 -21.99 -65.79
CA GLU A 138 28.12 -20.72 -65.70
C GLU A 138 27.69 -20.46 -64.25
N LEU A 139 28.12 -19.33 -63.68
CA LEU A 139 27.62 -18.84 -62.41
C LEU A 139 26.36 -17.99 -62.68
N ARG A 140 25.18 -18.54 -62.40
CA ARG A 140 23.90 -17.89 -62.68
C ARG A 140 23.42 -16.99 -61.56
N HIS A 141 23.75 -17.35 -60.32
CA HIS A 141 23.30 -16.61 -59.14
C HIS A 141 24.28 -16.78 -57.99
N LEU A 142 24.49 -15.69 -57.25
CA LEU A 142 25.29 -15.65 -56.02
C LEU A 142 24.67 -14.64 -55.06
N GLU A 143 24.32 -15.09 -53.86
CA GLU A 143 23.74 -14.28 -52.79
C GLU A 143 24.35 -14.69 -51.44
N PHE A 144 24.61 -13.73 -50.57
CA PHE A 144 25.00 -13.98 -49.18
C PHE A 144 23.87 -13.53 -48.25
N THR A 145 23.50 -14.37 -47.28
CA THR A 145 22.45 -14.08 -46.31
C THR A 145 22.91 -14.27 -44.87
N GLY A 146 22.45 -13.38 -43.98
CA GLY A 146 22.74 -13.40 -42.54
C GLY A 146 21.57 -12.83 -41.74
N GLU A 147 21.59 -13.02 -40.42
CA GLU A 147 20.59 -12.44 -39.52
C GLU A 147 21.04 -11.04 -39.07
N TRP A 148 20.15 -10.05 -39.11
CA TRP A 148 20.44 -8.68 -38.67
C TRP A 148 20.59 -8.58 -37.14
N ILE A 149 19.82 -9.39 -36.41
CA ILE A 149 19.80 -9.47 -34.95
C ILE A 149 19.65 -10.95 -34.61
N SER A 150 20.50 -11.46 -33.73
CA SER A 150 20.38 -12.85 -33.28
C SER A 150 19.09 -13.04 -32.48
N LYS A 151 18.54 -14.25 -32.53
CA LYS A 151 17.30 -14.57 -31.79
C LYS A 151 17.46 -14.31 -30.29
N GLU A 152 18.64 -14.56 -29.73
CA GLU A 152 18.96 -14.32 -28.32
C GLU A 152 18.89 -12.83 -27.99
N THR A 153 19.52 -11.97 -28.80
CA THR A 153 19.44 -10.52 -28.63
C THR A 153 18.01 -10.03 -28.76
N TRP A 154 17.25 -10.56 -29.72
CA TRP A 154 15.85 -10.21 -29.91
C TRP A 154 14.98 -10.56 -28.69
N TYR A 155 15.13 -11.77 -28.14
CA TYR A 155 14.42 -12.18 -26.93
C TYR A 155 14.80 -11.35 -25.70
N LEU A 156 16.08 -11.01 -25.54
CA LEU A 156 16.55 -10.15 -24.45
C LEU A 156 15.95 -8.75 -24.54
N LEU A 157 15.84 -8.17 -25.74
CA LEU A 157 15.19 -6.87 -25.93
C LEU A 157 13.71 -6.91 -25.53
N ILE A 158 12.97 -7.95 -25.95
CA ILE A 158 11.56 -8.11 -25.57
C ILE A 158 11.43 -8.22 -24.05
N LEU A 159 12.24 -9.07 -23.40
CA LEU A 159 12.21 -9.22 -21.94
C LEU A 159 12.56 -7.92 -21.22
N GLY A 160 13.56 -7.17 -21.71
CA GLY A 160 13.92 -5.85 -21.19
C GLY A 160 12.76 -4.86 -21.26
N CYS A 161 12.05 -4.81 -22.40
CA CYS A 161 10.87 -3.97 -22.56
C CYS A 161 9.76 -4.32 -21.57
N TRP A 162 9.48 -5.62 -21.35
CA TRP A 162 8.49 -6.07 -20.37
C TRP A 162 8.88 -5.70 -18.94
N MET A 163 10.14 -5.93 -18.56
CA MET A 163 10.62 -5.59 -17.22
C MET A 163 10.56 -4.09 -16.95
N ALA A 164 10.91 -3.26 -17.94
CA ALA A 164 10.78 -1.81 -17.83
C ALA A 164 9.33 -1.37 -17.65
N GLY A 165 8.39 -1.93 -18.43
CA GLY A 165 6.96 -1.65 -18.31
C GLY A 165 6.38 -2.02 -16.95
N ILE A 166 6.70 -3.21 -16.44
CA ILE A 166 6.27 -3.69 -15.11
C ILE A 166 6.84 -2.78 -14.01
N THR A 167 8.11 -2.41 -14.10
CA THR A 167 8.76 -1.55 -13.12
C THR A 167 8.12 -0.15 -13.09
N LEU A 168 7.82 0.41 -14.26
CA LEU A 168 7.13 1.71 -14.37
C LEU A 168 5.70 1.65 -13.82
N TYR A 169 4.98 0.58 -14.10
CA TYR A 169 3.64 0.36 -13.55
C TYR A 169 3.67 0.22 -12.02
N ALA A 170 4.55 -0.62 -11.47
CA ALA A 170 4.66 -0.84 -10.03
C ALA A 170 5.04 0.45 -9.28
N THR A 171 6.01 1.22 -9.80
CA THR A 171 6.43 2.50 -9.21
C THR A 171 5.31 3.54 -9.25
N SER A 172 4.61 3.70 -10.37
CA SER A 172 3.47 4.62 -10.47
C SER A 172 2.33 4.22 -9.52
N ARG A 173 2.03 2.92 -9.39
CA ARG A 173 1.03 2.40 -8.47
C ARG A 173 1.41 2.65 -7.01
N LEU A 174 2.67 2.44 -6.64
CA LEU A 174 3.18 2.72 -5.29
C LEU A 174 3.07 4.20 -4.94
N ILE A 175 3.44 5.09 -5.86
CA ILE A 175 3.33 6.55 -5.66
C ILE A 175 1.85 6.94 -5.48
N GLN A 176 0.94 6.38 -6.28
CA GLN A 176 -0.49 6.65 -6.16
C GLN A 176 -1.04 6.19 -4.80
N LEU A 177 -0.72 4.98 -4.37
CA LEU A 177 -1.15 4.45 -3.07
C LEU A 177 -0.60 5.29 -1.91
N ASN A 178 0.67 5.67 -1.96
CA ASN A 178 1.27 6.53 -0.92
C ASN A 178 0.65 7.94 -0.85
N ARG A 179 0.14 8.47 -1.97
CA ARG A 179 -0.60 9.73 -1.96
C ARG A 179 -1.97 9.57 -1.33
N GLN A 180 -2.66 8.47 -1.66
CA GLN A 180 -3.98 8.17 -1.12
C GLN A 180 -3.93 7.94 0.39
N THR A 181 -2.97 7.16 0.88
CA THR A 181 -2.81 6.91 2.33
C THR A 181 -2.56 8.19 3.12
N LYS A 182 -1.77 9.14 2.58
CA LYS A 182 -1.56 10.44 3.22
C LYS A 182 -2.83 11.28 3.31
N HIS A 183 -3.62 11.32 2.23
CA HIS A 183 -4.89 12.02 2.22
C HIS A 183 -5.87 11.42 3.23
N ASP A 184 -6.01 10.09 3.25
CA ASP A 184 -6.92 9.39 4.17
C ASP A 184 -6.51 9.62 5.63
N THR A 185 -5.20 9.63 5.91
CA THR A 185 -4.69 9.94 7.26
C THR A 185 -5.05 11.37 7.68
N GLN A 186 -4.97 12.35 6.78
CA GLN A 186 -5.36 13.73 7.08
C GLN A 186 -6.85 13.85 7.39
N VAL A 187 -7.69 13.17 6.61
CA VAL A 187 -9.15 13.14 6.82
C VAL A 187 -9.51 12.46 8.15
N ILE A 188 -8.86 11.35 8.49
CA ILE A 188 -9.08 10.67 9.78
C ILE A 188 -8.71 11.58 10.95
N ASN A 189 -7.58 12.30 10.86
CA ASN A 189 -7.16 13.20 11.92
C ASN A 189 -8.12 14.39 12.08
N SER A 190 -8.62 15.00 11.00
CA SER A 190 -9.61 16.07 11.09
C SER A 190 -10.93 15.58 11.69
N LEU A 191 -11.40 14.41 11.26
CA LEU A 191 -12.60 13.79 11.82
C LEU A 191 -12.45 13.48 13.32
N HIS A 192 -11.27 13.07 13.77
CA HIS A 192 -11.01 12.85 15.19
C HIS A 192 -11.14 14.16 15.98
N LEU A 193 -10.54 15.24 15.49
CA LEU A 193 -10.64 16.56 16.12
C LEU A 193 -12.08 17.07 16.18
N ASP A 194 -12.82 16.94 15.08
CA ASP A 194 -14.24 17.35 15.03
C ASP A 194 -15.10 16.54 16.00
N LYS A 195 -14.86 15.23 16.10
CA LYS A 195 -15.54 14.36 17.07
C LYS A 195 -15.26 14.79 18.51
N GLN A 196 -14.00 15.09 18.85
CA GLN A 196 -13.64 15.56 20.19
C GLN A 196 -14.33 16.89 20.51
N LYS A 197 -14.35 17.82 19.56
CA LYS A 197 -15.03 19.11 19.72
C LYS A 197 -16.54 18.93 19.95
N LEU A 198 -17.18 18.08 19.15
CA LEU A 198 -18.60 17.77 19.28
C LEU A 198 -18.91 17.12 20.63
N GLN A 199 -18.05 16.24 21.12
CA GLN A 199 -18.18 15.63 22.44
C GLN A 199 -18.09 16.69 23.54
N LEU A 200 -17.12 17.59 23.49
CA LEU A 200 -16.99 18.68 24.47
C LEU A 200 -18.20 19.62 24.46
N GLU A 201 -18.72 19.97 23.27
CA GLU A 201 -19.93 20.76 23.15
C GLU A 201 -21.14 20.03 23.71
N THR A 202 -21.28 18.74 23.41
CA THR A 202 -22.35 17.88 23.94
C THR A 202 -22.29 17.81 25.47
N ASP A 203 -21.11 17.60 26.04
CA ASP A 203 -20.91 17.56 27.50
C ASP A 203 -21.23 18.90 28.15
N LYS A 204 -20.87 20.01 27.50
CA LYS A 204 -21.21 21.36 27.95
C LYS A 204 -22.72 21.58 27.95
N PHE A 205 -23.42 21.24 26.87
CA PHE A 205 -24.87 21.33 26.80
C PHE A 205 -25.55 20.43 27.82
N ARG A 206 -25.04 19.22 28.01
CA ARG A 206 -25.53 18.30 29.03
C ARG A 206 -25.45 18.92 30.42
N ARG A 207 -24.29 19.46 30.82
CA ARG A 207 -24.13 20.13 32.13
C ARG A 207 -25.07 21.32 32.30
N LEU A 208 -25.20 22.18 31.28
CA LEU A 208 -26.12 23.32 31.32
C LEU A 208 -27.58 22.89 31.46
N SER A 209 -27.93 21.70 30.95
CA SER A 209 -29.29 21.16 31.03
C SER A 209 -29.58 20.40 32.33
N THR A 210 -28.57 19.91 33.06
CA THR A 210 -28.76 19.03 34.23
C THR A 210 -28.46 19.68 35.57
N VAL A 211 -27.91 20.91 35.59
CA VAL A 211 -27.50 21.62 36.81
C VAL A 211 -28.31 22.90 36.98
N ASP A 212 -28.70 23.21 38.22
CA ASP A 212 -29.32 24.49 38.58
C ASP A 212 -28.26 25.60 38.63
N PRO A 213 -28.40 26.70 37.87
CA PRO A 213 -27.37 27.72 37.77
C PRO A 213 -27.14 28.50 39.08
N LEU A 214 -28.16 28.60 39.94
CA LEU A 214 -28.05 29.34 41.21
C LEU A 214 -27.25 28.56 42.24
N THR A 215 -27.61 27.28 42.45
CA THR A 215 -27.10 26.45 43.56
C THR A 215 -25.98 25.48 43.16
N GLN A 216 -25.77 25.26 41.85
CA GLN A 216 -24.85 24.26 41.29
C GLN A 216 -25.19 22.80 41.66
N ALA A 217 -26.35 22.56 42.29
CA ALA A 217 -26.93 21.24 42.48
C ALA A 217 -27.53 20.71 41.17
N TYR A 218 -27.77 19.41 41.05
CA TYR A 218 -28.53 18.87 39.93
C TYR A 218 -29.93 19.49 39.89
N ASN A 219 -30.42 19.87 38.71
CA ASN A 219 -31.82 20.24 38.59
C ASN A 219 -32.69 18.97 38.51
N ARG A 220 -34.01 19.13 38.48
CA ARG A 220 -34.96 18.02 38.39
C ARG A 220 -34.63 17.03 37.26
N PHE A 221 -34.29 17.53 36.07
CA PHE A 221 -33.91 16.68 34.94
C PHE A 221 -32.60 15.90 35.19
N GLY A 222 -31.61 16.54 35.82
CA GLY A 222 -30.37 15.88 36.23
C GLY A 222 -30.61 14.74 37.22
N ILE A 223 -31.48 14.96 38.21
CA ILE A 223 -31.89 13.93 39.17
C ILE A 223 -32.60 12.77 38.49
N ASP A 224 -33.54 13.03 37.58
CA ASP A 224 -34.24 11.98 36.84
C ASP A 224 -33.24 11.09 36.06
N GLN A 225 -32.18 11.67 35.46
CA GLN A 225 -31.13 10.90 34.78
C GLN A 225 -30.31 10.03 35.75
N ILE A 226 -29.97 10.57 36.93
CA ILE A 226 -29.21 9.85 37.97
C ILE A 226 -30.03 8.67 38.47
N VAL A 227 -31.28 8.90 38.84
CA VAL A 227 -32.23 7.88 39.31
C VAL A 227 -32.38 6.77 38.28
N THR A 228 -32.61 7.12 37.01
CA THR A 228 -32.74 6.14 35.93
C THR A 228 -31.48 5.27 35.80
N THR A 229 -30.31 5.87 35.96
CA THR A 229 -29.03 5.16 35.93
C THR A 229 -28.88 4.21 37.12
N LEU A 230 -29.21 4.66 38.32
CA LEU A 230 -29.16 3.84 39.54
C LEU A 230 -30.14 2.66 39.48
N MET A 231 -31.38 2.89 39.02
CA MET A 231 -32.41 1.86 38.88
C MET A 231 -32.05 0.81 37.82
N ASN A 232 -31.49 1.22 36.68
CA ASN A 232 -31.04 0.27 35.66
C ASN A 232 -29.88 -0.61 36.14
N HIS A 233 -29.01 -0.07 37.01
CA HIS A 233 -27.92 -0.85 37.60
C HIS A 233 -28.42 -1.85 38.65
N SER A 234 -29.47 -1.51 39.40
CA SER A 234 -30.00 -2.41 40.42
C SER A 234 -30.83 -3.56 39.85
N GLU A 235 -31.54 -3.38 38.73
CA GLU A 235 -32.26 -4.47 38.04
C GLU A 235 -31.33 -5.62 37.60
N LEU A 236 -30.02 -5.35 37.45
CA LEU A 236 -29.01 -6.34 37.10
C LEU A 236 -28.44 -7.08 38.33
N GLN A 237 -28.67 -6.60 39.55
CA GLN A 237 -28.15 -7.17 40.79
C GLN A 237 -29.29 -7.79 41.61
N THR A 238 -29.36 -9.12 41.64
CA THR A 238 -30.40 -9.91 42.34
C THR A 238 -30.24 -9.97 43.87
N THR A 239 -29.75 -8.92 44.53
CA THR A 239 -29.48 -8.93 45.98
C THR A 239 -30.44 -8.02 46.75
N GLU A 240 -30.90 -8.50 47.91
CA GLU A 240 -31.92 -7.93 48.81
C GLU A 240 -31.55 -6.59 49.49
N ALA A 241 -30.55 -5.86 49.00
CA ALA A 241 -30.07 -4.61 49.62
C ALA A 241 -30.78 -3.37 49.03
N ALA A 242 -30.91 -2.32 49.84
CA ALA A 242 -31.50 -1.04 49.43
C ALA A 242 -30.68 -0.39 48.27
N ASP A 243 -31.35 -0.11 47.15
CA ASP A 243 -30.73 0.51 45.97
C ASP A 243 -30.18 1.91 46.28
N PHE A 244 -30.97 2.72 46.99
CA PHE A 244 -30.59 4.04 47.47
C PHE A 244 -31.50 4.53 48.59
N ALA A 245 -30.99 5.42 49.44
CA ALA A 245 -31.77 6.26 50.32
C ALA A 245 -32.07 7.62 49.66
N LEU A 246 -33.20 8.19 50.05
CA LEU A 246 -33.74 9.44 49.56
C LEU A 246 -34.03 10.37 50.73
N MET A 247 -33.53 11.60 50.64
CA MET A 247 -33.89 12.71 51.50
C MET A 247 -34.61 13.77 50.68
N VAL A 248 -35.78 14.20 51.13
CA VAL A 248 -36.50 15.36 50.57
C VAL A 248 -36.53 16.43 51.64
N MET A 249 -36.00 17.60 51.31
CA MET A 249 -35.69 18.68 52.23
C MET A 249 -36.36 19.96 51.77
N ASP A 250 -36.89 20.73 52.72
CA ASP A 250 -37.51 22.02 52.42
C ASP A 250 -37.14 23.05 53.46
N ILE A 251 -36.84 24.26 52.97
CA ILE A 251 -36.44 25.38 53.81
C ILE A 251 -37.67 25.96 54.50
N ASP A 252 -37.67 25.88 55.83
CA ASP A 252 -38.78 26.35 56.65
C ASP A 252 -38.97 27.87 56.50
N HIS A 253 -40.20 28.29 56.20
CA HIS A 253 -40.59 29.69 56.11
C HIS A 253 -39.83 30.51 55.03
N PHE A 254 -39.30 29.88 53.98
CA PHE A 254 -38.52 30.56 52.95
C PHE A 254 -39.26 31.71 52.27
N LYS A 255 -40.56 31.57 52.00
CA LYS A 255 -41.39 32.68 51.51
C LYS A 255 -41.35 33.91 52.44
N GLN A 256 -41.44 33.73 53.76
CA GLN A 256 -41.38 34.84 54.71
C GLN A 256 -40.00 35.50 54.71
N ILE A 257 -38.93 34.74 54.47
CA ILE A 257 -37.59 35.28 54.33
C ILE A 257 -37.50 36.17 53.09
N ASN A 258 -37.99 35.70 51.94
CA ASN A 258 -38.04 36.49 50.71
C ASN A 258 -38.89 37.76 50.89
N ASP A 259 -40.03 37.65 51.55
CA ASP A 259 -40.94 38.79 51.78
C ASP A 259 -40.32 39.86 52.70
N ASN A 260 -39.52 39.45 53.69
CA ASN A 260 -38.92 40.36 54.68
C ASN A 260 -37.56 40.93 54.26
N TYR A 261 -36.76 40.17 53.52
CA TYR A 261 -35.35 40.51 53.23
C TYR A 261 -35.04 40.64 51.73
N GLY A 262 -36.02 40.37 50.87
CA GLY A 262 -35.87 40.41 49.41
C GLY A 262 -35.26 39.14 48.82
N HIS A 263 -35.50 38.96 47.53
CA HIS A 263 -35.06 37.77 46.78
C HIS A 263 -33.54 37.60 46.73
N ASP A 264 -32.77 38.69 46.72
CA ASP A 264 -31.31 38.63 46.69
C ASP A 264 -30.72 37.92 47.94
N LEU A 265 -31.34 38.11 49.12
CA LEU A 265 -30.92 37.39 50.32
C LEU A 265 -31.39 35.93 50.28
N GLY A 266 -32.61 35.68 49.78
CA GLY A 266 -33.12 34.33 49.55
C GLY A 266 -32.19 33.50 48.67
N ASP A 267 -31.70 34.08 47.58
CA ASP A 267 -30.77 33.43 46.65
C ASP A 267 -29.43 33.09 47.32
N LYS A 268 -28.89 33.99 48.16
CA LYS A 268 -27.69 33.72 48.96
C LYS A 268 -27.92 32.60 49.98
N ILE A 269 -29.10 32.56 50.59
CA ILE A 269 -29.47 31.48 51.52
C ILE A 269 -29.52 30.14 50.79
N LEU A 270 -30.16 30.08 49.62
CA LEU A 270 -30.21 28.87 48.79
C LEU A 270 -28.80 28.38 48.41
N GLN A 271 -27.93 29.28 47.96
CA GLN A 271 -26.54 28.96 47.65
C GLN A 271 -25.79 28.41 48.86
N ARG A 272 -25.95 29.05 50.03
CA ARG A 272 -25.26 28.64 51.24
C ARG A 272 -25.78 27.31 51.77
N ILE A 273 -27.08 27.06 51.72
CA ILE A 273 -27.69 25.78 52.11
C ILE A 273 -27.21 24.67 51.17
N ALA A 274 -27.25 24.87 49.86
CA ALA A 274 -26.74 23.90 48.90
C ALA A 274 -25.26 23.55 49.18
N HIS A 275 -24.44 24.55 49.47
CA HIS A 275 -23.04 24.34 49.84
C HIS A 275 -22.87 23.55 51.14
N ILE A 276 -23.63 23.88 52.20
CA ILE A 276 -23.59 23.15 53.48
C ILE A 276 -24.01 21.68 53.28
N ILE A 277 -25.05 21.44 52.49
CA ILE A 277 -25.48 20.08 52.17
C ILE A 277 -24.32 19.36 51.48
N GLN A 278 -23.78 19.93 50.39
CA GLN A 278 -22.70 19.34 49.60
C GLN A 278 -21.43 19.04 50.41
N GLU A 279 -21.05 19.89 51.37
CA GLU A 279 -19.89 19.66 52.27
C GLU A 279 -20.09 18.47 53.22
N ASN A 280 -21.34 18.07 53.47
CA ASN A 280 -21.67 16.94 54.32
C ASN A 280 -21.91 15.64 53.54
N LEU A 281 -22.03 15.71 52.21
CA LEU A 281 -22.25 14.56 51.34
C LEU A 281 -20.95 13.82 51.01
N HIS A 282 -21.05 12.52 50.77
CA HIS A 282 -19.98 11.73 50.19
C HIS A 282 -19.85 11.99 48.68
N ALA A 283 -18.72 11.58 48.08
CA ALA A 283 -18.47 11.77 46.65
C ALA A 283 -19.46 11.01 45.75
N GLU A 284 -20.12 9.97 46.28
CA GLU A 284 -21.08 9.12 45.58
C GLU A 284 -22.53 9.59 45.77
N ASP A 285 -22.77 10.55 46.67
CA ASP A 285 -24.11 11.11 46.93
C ASP A 285 -24.45 12.20 45.91
N PHE A 286 -25.73 12.34 45.58
CA PHE A 286 -26.21 13.31 44.61
C PHE A 286 -27.14 14.34 45.25
N LEU A 287 -26.77 15.62 45.18
CA LEU A 287 -27.62 16.74 45.58
C LEU A 287 -28.38 17.31 44.39
N GLY A 288 -29.69 17.45 44.51
CA GLY A 288 -30.52 18.16 43.55
C GLY A 288 -31.36 19.27 44.16
N ARG A 289 -31.64 20.31 43.38
CA ARG A 289 -32.68 21.29 43.64
C ARG A 289 -33.95 20.87 42.91
N TRP A 290 -34.92 20.36 43.67
CA TRP A 290 -36.15 19.79 43.13
C TRP A 290 -37.19 20.87 42.80
N GLY A 291 -37.21 21.93 43.61
CA GLY A 291 -38.15 23.05 43.51
C GLY A 291 -37.50 24.39 43.87
N GLY A 292 -38.32 25.43 44.10
CA GLY A 292 -37.82 26.77 44.43
C GLY A 292 -36.99 26.80 45.72
N GLU A 293 -37.47 26.11 46.75
CA GLU A 293 -36.88 26.03 48.10
C GLU A 293 -36.66 24.59 48.58
N GLU A 294 -36.81 23.63 47.66
CA GLU A 294 -36.78 22.20 47.93
C GLU A 294 -35.51 21.56 47.38
N PHE A 295 -34.85 20.77 48.23
CA PHE A 295 -33.66 20.00 47.88
C PHE A 295 -33.93 18.51 48.03
N ILE A 296 -33.29 17.71 47.19
CA ILE A 296 -33.32 16.26 47.21
C ILE A 296 -31.90 15.75 47.33
N VAL A 297 -31.67 14.74 48.15
CA VAL A 297 -30.41 13.99 48.15
C VAL A 297 -30.69 12.52 47.91
N ILE A 298 -29.94 11.94 46.97
CA ILE A 298 -29.96 10.51 46.67
C ILE A 298 -28.63 9.93 47.11
N GLN A 299 -28.68 8.89 47.94
CA GLN A 299 -27.50 8.23 48.50
C GLN A 299 -27.51 6.76 48.05
N PRO A 300 -26.69 6.40 47.05
CA PRO A 300 -26.58 5.00 46.60
C PRO A 300 -26.16 4.09 47.74
N ASN A 301 -26.67 2.84 47.75
CA ASN A 301 -26.24 1.78 48.68
C ASN A 301 -26.29 2.19 50.17
N THR A 302 -27.21 3.08 50.53
CA THR A 302 -27.35 3.65 51.88
C THR A 302 -28.71 3.27 52.46
N SER A 303 -28.74 2.80 53.71
CA SER A 303 -30.00 2.52 54.42
C SER A 303 -30.62 3.81 54.96
N LYS A 304 -31.93 3.79 55.21
CA LYS A 304 -32.63 4.95 55.76
C LYS A 304 -32.09 5.42 57.12
N GLU A 305 -31.55 4.53 57.95
CA GLU A 305 -30.98 4.88 59.26
C GLU A 305 -29.72 5.74 59.13
N PHE A 306 -28.84 5.40 58.18
CA PHE A 306 -27.65 6.20 57.87
C PHE A 306 -28.02 7.53 57.22
N ALA A 307 -28.97 7.51 56.27
CA ALA A 307 -29.49 8.73 55.67
C ALA A 307 -30.14 9.65 56.72
N MET A 308 -30.85 9.09 57.69
CA MET A 308 -31.48 9.84 58.78
C MET A 308 -30.44 10.50 59.70
N ALA A 309 -29.35 9.80 60.01
CA ALA A 309 -28.24 10.37 60.77
C ALA A 309 -27.59 11.55 60.03
N LEU A 310 -27.40 11.43 58.72
CA LEU A 310 -26.87 12.51 57.89
C LEU A 310 -27.85 13.68 57.78
N ALA A 311 -29.13 13.40 57.57
CA ALA A 311 -30.20 14.40 57.53
C ALA A 311 -30.22 15.25 58.81
N ASP A 312 -30.18 14.61 59.98
CA ASP A 312 -30.20 15.34 61.25
C ASP A 312 -28.92 16.16 61.46
N LYS A 313 -27.75 15.65 61.04
CA LYS A 313 -26.50 16.42 61.04
C LYS A 313 -26.62 17.68 60.18
N ILE A 314 -27.07 17.55 58.94
CA ILE A 314 -27.26 18.67 58.01
C ILE A 314 -28.24 19.70 58.59
N ARG A 315 -29.37 19.23 59.13
CA ARG A 315 -30.37 20.07 59.78
C ARG A 315 -29.77 20.88 60.95
N GLN A 316 -29.00 20.25 61.82
CA GLN A 316 -28.35 20.92 62.94
C GLN A 316 -27.33 21.97 62.49
N VAL A 317 -26.54 21.68 61.46
CA VAL A 317 -25.57 22.64 60.89
C VAL A 317 -26.30 23.86 60.31
N ILE A 318 -27.39 23.65 59.55
CA ILE A 318 -28.19 24.74 58.99
C ILE A 318 -28.82 25.58 60.11
N ALA A 319 -29.43 24.95 61.11
CA ALA A 319 -30.10 25.64 62.23
C ALA A 319 -29.14 26.48 63.09
N THR A 320 -27.85 26.14 63.11
CA THR A 320 -26.80 26.86 63.85
C THR A 320 -26.02 27.86 62.97
N THR A 321 -26.23 27.86 61.66
CA THR A 321 -25.57 28.77 60.71
C THR A 321 -26.30 30.11 60.65
N TYR A 322 -25.52 31.20 60.62
CA TYR A 322 -26.03 32.53 60.29
C TYR A 322 -25.82 32.83 58.81
N PHE A 323 -26.86 33.31 58.15
CA PHE A 323 -26.88 33.48 56.68
C PHE A 323 -26.66 34.94 56.22
N GLU A 324 -26.55 35.89 57.15
CA GLU A 324 -26.32 37.30 56.87
C GLU A 324 -25.19 37.88 57.76
N SER A 325 -24.42 38.80 57.20
CA SER A 325 -23.40 39.58 57.92
C SER A 325 -24.06 40.43 59.02
N GLY A 326 -23.90 40.02 60.27
CA GLY A 326 -24.58 40.62 61.43
C GLY A 326 -25.25 39.60 62.36
N ASN A 327 -25.26 38.31 62.01
CA ASN A 327 -25.86 37.22 62.79
C ASN A 327 -27.39 37.38 63.01
N THR A 328 -28.06 38.03 62.07
CA THR A 328 -29.47 38.44 62.15
C THR A 328 -30.44 37.40 61.59
N VAL A 329 -30.04 36.61 60.60
CA VAL A 329 -30.92 35.66 59.91
C VAL A 329 -30.52 34.22 60.22
N ARG A 330 -31.47 33.48 60.78
CA ARG A 330 -31.40 32.04 60.99
C ARG A 330 -32.47 31.35 60.18
N VAL A 331 -32.12 30.18 59.66
CA VAL A 331 -32.99 29.37 58.80
C VAL A 331 -33.00 27.96 59.34
N THR A 332 -34.14 27.27 59.25
CA THR A 332 -34.25 25.85 59.61
C THR A 332 -34.71 25.04 58.41
N LEU A 333 -34.50 23.74 58.50
CA LEU A 333 -34.82 22.79 57.45
C LEU A 333 -35.72 21.69 58.03
N SER A 334 -36.78 21.34 57.31
CA SER A 334 -37.54 20.12 57.56
C SER A 334 -37.14 19.05 56.54
N VAL A 335 -37.03 17.79 56.97
CA VAL A 335 -36.52 16.69 56.13
C VAL A 335 -37.41 15.46 56.24
N GLY A 336 -37.83 14.91 55.11
CA GLY A 336 -38.32 13.55 54.99
C GLY A 336 -37.17 12.63 54.56
N VAL A 337 -37.08 11.44 55.15
CA VAL A 337 -36.04 10.45 54.84
C VAL A 337 -36.68 9.08 54.60
N GLY A 338 -36.25 8.36 53.58
CA GLY A 338 -36.65 6.97 53.38
C GLY A 338 -35.71 6.23 52.44
N GLU A 339 -35.80 4.91 52.42
CA GLU A 339 -35.10 4.06 51.46
C GLU A 339 -36.05 3.58 50.37
N ARG A 340 -35.54 3.35 49.16
CA ARG A 340 -36.30 2.72 48.08
C ARG A 340 -36.59 1.27 48.43
N LEU A 341 -37.86 0.85 48.31
CA LEU A 341 -38.25 -0.56 48.48
C LEU A 341 -38.05 -1.34 47.18
N ILE A 342 -37.86 -2.66 47.31
CA ILE A 342 -37.69 -3.55 46.16
C ILE A 342 -38.93 -3.47 45.25
N GLY A 343 -38.70 -3.20 43.96
CA GLY A 343 -39.77 -3.08 42.96
C GLY A 343 -40.59 -1.79 43.04
N GLU A 344 -40.28 -0.89 43.97
CA GLU A 344 -40.85 0.46 44.02
C GLU A 344 -40.22 1.30 42.90
N ASP A 345 -40.96 2.18 42.23
CA ASP A 345 -40.35 3.16 41.32
C ASP A 345 -39.90 4.41 42.09
N PHE A 346 -39.20 5.33 41.41
CA PHE A 346 -38.77 6.56 42.05
C PHE A 346 -39.95 7.45 42.48
N ALA A 347 -41.05 7.46 41.72
CA ALA A 347 -42.20 8.30 42.03
C ALA A 347 -42.89 7.87 43.33
N ALA A 348 -43.05 6.56 43.54
CA ALA A 348 -43.59 5.98 44.77
C ALA A 348 -42.66 6.23 45.97
N THR A 349 -41.35 6.02 45.79
CA THR A 349 -40.35 6.31 46.82
C THR A 349 -40.40 7.80 47.21
N PHE A 350 -40.37 8.69 46.21
CA PHE A 350 -40.45 10.14 46.40
C PHE A 350 -41.71 10.54 47.16
N LYS A 351 -42.87 10.01 46.77
CA LYS A 351 -44.15 10.32 47.42
C LYS A 351 -44.13 9.95 48.91
N ARG A 352 -43.63 8.77 49.27
CA ARG A 352 -43.57 8.32 50.67
C ARG A 352 -42.64 9.20 51.51
N VAL A 353 -41.50 9.61 50.94
CA VAL A 353 -40.56 10.51 51.60
C VAL A 353 -41.10 11.94 51.70
N ASP A 354 -41.82 12.43 50.68
CA ASP A 354 -42.50 13.72 50.71
C ASP A 354 -43.63 13.77 51.76
N GLU A 355 -44.38 12.68 51.94
CA GLU A 355 -45.33 12.54 53.06
C GLU A 355 -44.64 12.61 54.43
N ALA A 356 -43.40 12.09 54.54
CA ALA A 356 -42.59 12.23 55.75
C ALA A 356 -42.16 13.68 55.98
N LEU A 357 -41.73 14.39 54.93
CA LEU A 357 -41.42 15.82 54.98
C LEU A 357 -42.64 16.65 55.39
N TYR A 358 -43.82 16.34 54.84
CA TYR A 358 -45.07 17.00 55.21
C TYR A 358 -45.36 16.85 56.70
N ARG A 359 -45.20 15.64 57.26
CA ARG A 359 -45.31 15.41 58.71
C ARG A 359 -44.28 16.20 59.49
N ALA A 360 -43.03 16.29 59.01
CA ALA A 360 -41.97 17.06 59.67
C ALA A 360 -42.37 18.54 59.81
N LYS A 361 -42.96 19.11 58.76
CA LYS A 361 -43.50 20.47 58.78
C LYS A 361 -44.71 20.60 59.72
N ALA A 362 -45.63 19.65 59.70
CA ALA A 362 -46.86 19.67 60.51
C ALA A 362 -46.59 19.56 62.01
N GLU A 363 -45.58 18.79 62.42
CA GLU A 363 -45.27 18.58 63.84
C GLU A 363 -44.43 19.70 64.46
N GLY A 364 -44.16 20.78 63.73
CA GLY A 364 -43.49 21.98 64.25
C GLY A 364 -42.16 22.32 63.56
N ARG A 365 -41.90 21.77 62.37
CA ARG A 365 -40.72 22.08 61.53
C ARG A 365 -39.39 21.76 62.22
N ASN A 366 -38.28 22.14 61.57
CA ASN A 366 -36.91 21.94 62.05
C ASN A 366 -36.66 20.51 62.59
N ARG A 367 -37.09 19.51 61.83
CA ARG A 367 -36.97 18.09 62.20
C ARG A 367 -36.85 17.19 60.99
N CYS A 368 -36.39 15.97 61.25
CA CYS A 368 -36.32 14.89 60.30
C CYS A 368 -37.39 13.85 60.64
N ILE A 369 -38.11 13.32 59.66
CA ILE A 369 -39.01 12.17 59.83
C ILE A 369 -38.64 11.08 58.82
N MET A 370 -38.53 9.85 59.33
CA MET A 370 -38.14 8.68 58.55
C MET A 370 -39.36 7.80 58.20
N VAL A 371 -39.33 7.13 57.05
CA VAL A 371 -40.38 6.21 56.52
C VAL A 371 -39.84 4.91 55.96
#